data_AF-A0A1U9KRB1-F1
#
_entry.id   AF-A0A1U9KRB1-F1
#
_cell.length_a   1.000
_cell.length_b   1.000
_cell.length_c   1.000
_cell.angle_alpha   90.00
_cell.angle_beta   90.00
_cell.angle_gamma   90.00
#
_symmetry.space_group_name_H-M   'P 1'
#
loop_
_entity.id
_entity.type
_entity.pdbx_description
1 polymer ?
#
loop_
_entity_poly.entity_id
_entity_poly.type
_entity_poly.pdbx_seq_one_letter_code
_entity_poly.pdbx_strand_id
1 'polypeptide(L)'
;MIRRAQEYLRLIIRREHWWAEAWSAIALLTFGLVSLRRTHDALHATPSTHSFFILMPNGLWQCLLILGGAYQLAALSFETRWWRWWRGSAAALAAFFSAWVAVSQVIYTFGFNPIVLYVVAWCGVNLFALSRAFGGLR
;
A
#
# COMPACT_ATOMS: atom_id res chain seq x y z
N MET A 1 23.09 31.06 -8.02
CA MET A 1 22.70 29.77 -8.63
C MET A 1 22.77 28.59 -7.65
N ILE A 2 23.83 28.46 -6.85
CA ILE A 2 24.03 27.34 -5.90
C ILE A 2 22.87 27.16 -4.89
N ARG A 3 22.32 28.26 -4.35
CA ARG A 3 21.23 28.21 -3.36
C ARG A 3 19.91 27.64 -3.91
N ARG A 4 19.54 28.00 -5.15
CA ARG A 4 18.36 27.44 -5.83
C ARG A 4 18.55 25.95 -6.14
N ALA A 5 19.74 25.56 -6.59
CA ALA A 5 20.05 24.15 -6.84
C ALA A 5 19.95 23.30 -5.56
N GLN A 6 20.42 23.81 -4.42
CA GLN A 6 20.29 23.16 -3.12
C GLN A 6 18.82 23.06 -2.65
N GLU A 7 18.01 24.08 -2.90
CA GLU A 7 16.57 24.04 -2.62
C GLU A 7 15.85 22.99 -3.46
N TYR A 8 16.14 22.92 -4.77
CA TYR A 8 15.62 21.88 -5.66
C TYR A 8 16.01 20.47 -5.21
N LEU A 9 17.28 20.26 -4.87
CA LEU A 9 17.78 18.96 -4.37
C LEU A 9 17.07 18.54 -3.08
N ARG A 10 16.89 19.44 -2.13
CA ARG A 10 16.12 19.16 -0.89
C ARG A 10 14.66 18.85 -1.19
N LEU A 11 14.07 19.49 -2.20
CA LEU A 11 12.68 19.27 -2.59
C LEU A 11 12.50 17.89 -3.25
N ILE A 12 13.44 17.50 -4.11
CA ILE A 12 13.48 16.17 -4.75
C ILE A 12 13.66 15.09 -3.69
N ILE A 13 14.67 15.21 -2.82
CA ILE A 13 14.95 14.23 -1.76
C ILE A 13 13.72 14.08 -0.82
N ARG A 14 13.04 15.17 -0.47
CA ARG A 14 11.81 15.11 0.35
C ARG A 14 10.62 14.44 -0.34
N ARG A 15 10.64 14.36 -1.68
CA ARG A 15 9.58 13.77 -2.50
C ARG A 15 9.93 12.38 -3.04
N GLU A 16 11.18 11.92 -2.96
CA GLU A 16 11.60 10.58 -3.41
C GLU A 16 10.74 9.47 -2.80
N HIS A 17 10.46 9.57 -1.51
CA HIS A 17 9.66 8.58 -0.79
C HIS A 17 8.20 8.51 -1.28
N TRP A 18 7.70 9.59 -1.91
CA TRP A 18 6.33 9.64 -2.44
C TRP A 18 6.18 8.69 -3.62
N TRP A 19 7.26 8.43 -4.37
CA TRP A 19 7.24 7.47 -5.46
C TRP A 19 7.04 6.04 -4.95
N ALA A 20 7.72 5.67 -3.86
CA ALA A 20 7.54 4.36 -3.24
C ALA A 20 6.11 4.18 -2.71
N GLU A 21 5.54 5.20 -2.07
CA GLU A 21 4.13 5.20 -1.64
C GLU A 21 3.15 5.10 -2.83
N ALA A 22 3.43 5.79 -3.93
CA ALA A 22 2.63 5.72 -5.14
C ALA A 22 2.66 4.32 -5.76
N TRP A 23 3.82 3.67 -5.81
CA TRP A 23 3.94 2.29 -6.30
C TRP A 23 3.20 1.30 -5.41
N SER A 24 3.25 1.47 -4.09
CA SER A 24 2.42 0.69 -3.15
C SER A 24 0.92 0.85 -3.46
N ALA A 25 0.48 2.09 -3.67
CA ALA A 25 -0.91 2.39 -3.97
C ALA A 25 -1.36 1.74 -5.30
N ILE A 26 -0.52 1.81 -6.33
CA ILE A 26 -0.75 1.17 -7.64
C ILE A 26 -0.80 -0.35 -7.49
N ALA A 27 0.05 -0.94 -6.66
CA ALA A 27 0.06 -2.39 -6.41
C ALA A 27 -1.23 -2.85 -5.75
N LEU A 28 -1.74 -2.12 -4.75
CA LEU A 28 -3.04 -2.41 -4.11
C LEU A 28 -4.20 -2.31 -5.11
N LEU A 29 -4.22 -1.25 -5.91
CA LEU A 29 -5.21 -1.01 -6.94
C LEU A 29 -5.22 -2.13 -7.99
N THR A 30 -4.05 -2.46 -8.54
CA THR A 30 -3.93 -3.51 -9.55
C THR A 30 -4.27 -4.88 -8.99
N PHE A 31 -3.82 -5.20 -7.77
CA PHE A 31 -4.17 -6.47 -7.13
C PHE A 31 -5.69 -6.60 -6.92
N GLY A 32 -6.37 -5.55 -6.44
CA GLY A 32 -7.83 -5.55 -6.32
C GLY A 32 -8.56 -5.67 -7.67
N LEU A 33 -8.15 -4.89 -8.68
CA LEU A 33 -8.74 -4.91 -10.03
C LEU A 33 -8.55 -6.25 -10.75
N VAL A 34 -7.34 -6.82 -10.68
CA VAL A 34 -7.05 -8.14 -11.24
C VAL A 34 -7.87 -9.19 -10.53
N SER A 35 -8.02 -9.09 -9.21
CA SER A 35 -8.83 -10.02 -8.42
C SER A 35 -10.31 -9.99 -8.82
N LEU A 36 -10.89 -8.83 -9.12
CA LEU A 36 -12.27 -8.75 -9.62
C LEU A 36 -12.48 -9.48 -10.96
N ARG A 37 -11.43 -9.63 -11.77
CA ARG A 37 -11.50 -10.31 -13.07
C ARG A 37 -11.24 -11.81 -12.99
N ARG A 38 -10.88 -12.34 -11.82
CA ARG A 38 -10.60 -13.77 -11.63
C ARG A 38 -11.86 -14.49 -11.16
N THR A 39 -11.97 -15.76 -11.53
CA THR A 39 -13.03 -16.63 -11.04
C THR A 39 -12.87 -16.88 -9.54
N HIS A 40 -13.99 -17.13 -8.87
CA HIS A 40 -14.02 -17.45 -7.44
C HIS A 40 -13.05 -18.60 -7.09
N ASP A 41 -13.06 -19.67 -7.88
CA ASP A 41 -12.23 -20.85 -7.64
C ASP A 41 -10.73 -20.55 -7.78
N ALA A 42 -10.35 -19.73 -8.77
CA ALA A 42 -8.97 -19.32 -8.95
C ALA A 42 -8.47 -18.46 -7.77
N LEU A 43 -9.32 -17.59 -7.23
CA LEU A 43 -9.01 -16.77 -6.06
C LEU A 43 -8.97 -17.61 -4.77
N HIS A 44 -9.84 -18.60 -4.62
CA HIS A 44 -9.79 -19.53 -3.49
C HIS A 44 -8.51 -20.36 -3.48
N ALA A 45 -8.03 -20.77 -4.65
CA ALA A 45 -6.78 -21.50 -4.80
C ALA A 45 -5.53 -20.63 -4.57
N THR A 46 -5.67 -19.30 -4.52
CA THR A 46 -4.53 -18.40 -4.37
C THR A 46 -4.28 -18.06 -2.88
N PRO A 47 -3.10 -18.37 -2.32
CA PRO A 47 -2.80 -18.19 -0.89
C PRO A 47 -2.96 -16.75 -0.37
N SER A 48 -2.58 -15.73 -1.16
CA SER A 48 -2.74 -14.31 -0.78
C SER A 48 -4.18 -13.88 -0.57
N THR A 49 -5.13 -14.56 -1.19
CA THR A 49 -6.54 -14.16 -1.16
C THR A 49 -7.35 -15.05 -0.23
N HIS A 50 -6.83 -16.21 0.16
CA HIS A 50 -7.57 -17.23 0.89
C HIS A 50 -8.18 -16.73 2.21
N SER A 51 -7.41 -16.02 3.05
CA SER A 51 -7.96 -15.43 4.30
C SER A 51 -9.02 -14.37 4.07
N PHE A 52 -8.98 -13.67 2.93
CA PHE A 52 -9.99 -12.64 2.62
C PHE A 52 -11.35 -13.28 2.37
N PHE A 53 -11.40 -14.47 1.77
CA PHE A 53 -12.66 -15.22 1.59
C PHE A 53 -13.23 -15.75 2.90
N ILE A 54 -12.38 -16.10 3.86
CA ILE A 54 -12.83 -16.57 5.17
C ILE A 54 -13.48 -15.44 5.97
N LEU A 55 -12.96 -14.21 5.83
CA LEU A 55 -13.27 -13.10 6.73
C LEU A 55 -14.19 -12.04 6.09
N MET A 56 -14.31 -12.00 4.76
CA MET A 56 -15.10 -11.01 4.05
C MET A 56 -15.90 -11.62 2.90
N PRO A 57 -17.11 -11.12 2.62
CA PRO A 57 -17.86 -11.48 1.43
C PRO A 57 -17.06 -11.26 0.15
N ASN A 58 -17.28 -12.12 -0.84
CA ASN A 58 -16.63 -11.97 -2.13
C ASN A 58 -17.05 -10.65 -2.80
N GLY A 59 -16.09 -9.91 -3.33
CA GLY A 59 -16.27 -8.57 -3.91
C GLY A 59 -15.93 -7.43 -2.93
N LEU A 60 -16.21 -7.58 -1.63
CA LEU A 60 -15.99 -6.51 -0.65
C LEU A 60 -14.51 -6.18 -0.51
N TRP A 61 -13.68 -7.20 -0.27
CA TRP A 61 -12.25 -7.00 -0.04
C TRP A 61 -11.52 -6.47 -1.28
N GLN A 62 -11.94 -6.90 -2.48
CA GLN A 62 -11.42 -6.38 -3.73
C GLN A 62 -11.72 -4.88 -3.87
N CYS A 63 -12.97 -4.48 -3.59
CA CYS A 63 -13.37 -3.08 -3.60
C CYS A 63 -12.60 -2.26 -2.55
N LEU A 64 -12.38 -2.80 -1.35
CA LEU A 64 -11.60 -2.14 -0.30
C LEU A 64 -10.14 -1.90 -0.72
N LEU A 65 -9.51 -2.86 -1.41
CA LEU A 65 -8.14 -2.71 -1.93
C LEU A 65 -8.06 -1.64 -3.04
N ILE A 66 -9.03 -1.64 -3.94
CA ILE A 66 -9.14 -0.65 -5.02
C ILE A 66 -9.33 0.75 -4.43
N LEU A 67 -10.30 0.91 -3.53
CA LEU A 67 -10.59 2.18 -2.88
C LEU A 67 -9.42 2.63 -1.99
N GLY A 68 -8.75 1.70 -1.31
CA GLY A 68 -7.56 1.99 -0.51
C GLY A 68 -6.39 2.51 -1.35
N GLY A 69 -6.10 1.86 -2.48
CA GLY A 69 -5.07 2.34 -3.42
C GLY A 69 -5.44 3.70 -4.04
N ALA A 70 -6.69 3.88 -4.46
CA ALA A 70 -7.17 5.16 -4.99
C ALA A 70 -7.10 6.28 -3.94
N TYR A 71 -7.49 5.97 -2.70
CA TYR A 71 -7.38 6.87 -1.56
C TYR A 71 -5.94 7.28 -1.29
N GLN A 72 -5.01 6.34 -1.32
CA GLN A 72 -3.59 6.63 -1.16
C GLN A 72 -3.05 7.54 -2.28
N LEU A 73 -3.39 7.28 -3.55
CA LEU A 73 -3.00 8.16 -4.66
C LEU A 73 -3.59 9.57 -4.53
N ALA A 74 -4.86 9.68 -4.12
CA ALA A 74 -5.49 10.97 -3.86
C ALA A 74 -4.77 11.70 -2.70
N ALA A 75 -4.51 11.01 -1.60
CA ALA A 75 -3.77 11.52 -0.45
C ALA A 75 -2.29 11.82 -0.76
N LEU A 76 -1.74 11.36 -1.88
CA LEU A 76 -0.42 11.78 -2.37
C LEU A 76 -0.49 13.03 -3.27
N SER A 77 -1.65 13.32 -3.84
CA SER A 77 -1.85 14.39 -4.84
C SER A 77 -2.38 15.70 -4.25
N PHE A 78 -3.10 15.66 -3.12
CA PHE A 78 -3.78 16.83 -2.57
C PHE A 78 -3.12 17.43 -1.32
N GLU A 79 -2.36 18.53 -1.46
CA GLU A 79 -1.84 19.27 -0.29
C GLU A 79 -2.96 20.07 0.41
N THR A 80 -3.66 19.43 1.36
CA THR A 80 -4.74 20.07 2.15
C THR A 80 -4.28 20.45 3.56
N ARG A 81 -5.07 21.29 4.26
CA ARG A 81 -4.83 21.67 5.67
C ARG A 81 -4.75 20.46 6.61
N TRP A 82 -5.40 19.35 6.25
CA TRP A 82 -5.45 18.09 7.00
C TRP A 82 -4.56 17.00 6.39
N TRP A 83 -3.65 17.37 5.50
CA TRP A 83 -2.77 16.48 4.74
C TRP A 83 -2.10 15.40 5.58
N ARG A 84 -1.60 15.74 6.77
CA ARG A 84 -0.93 14.78 7.67
C ARG A 84 -1.86 13.65 8.09
N TRP A 85 -3.09 13.98 8.46
CA TRP A 85 -4.09 12.99 8.87
C TRP A 85 -4.46 12.09 7.70
N TRP A 86 -4.74 12.69 6.53
CA TRP A 86 -5.12 11.96 5.32
C TRP A 86 -4.01 11.03 4.82
N ARG A 87 -2.77 11.50 4.80
CA ARG A 87 -1.62 10.66 4.47
C ARG A 87 -1.38 9.57 5.49
N GLY A 88 -1.47 9.91 6.77
CA GLY A 88 -1.31 8.96 7.86
C GLY A 88 -2.32 7.82 7.75
N SER A 89 -3.61 8.14 7.61
CA SER A 89 -4.66 7.12 7.44
C SER A 89 -4.49 6.32 6.14
N ALA A 90 -4.12 6.96 5.02
CA ALA A 90 -3.86 6.26 3.77
C ALA A 90 -2.70 5.27 3.89
N ALA A 91 -1.60 5.71 4.49
CA ALA A 91 -0.43 4.88 4.74
C ALA A 91 -0.74 3.74 5.72
N ALA A 92 -1.48 3.99 6.80
CA ALA A 92 -1.91 2.95 7.73
C ALA A 92 -2.78 1.89 7.04
N LEU A 93 -3.73 2.31 6.20
CA LEU A 93 -4.59 1.40 5.44
C LEU A 93 -3.78 0.55 4.46
N ALA A 94 -2.84 1.16 3.73
CA ALA A 94 -1.98 0.46 2.79
C ALA A 94 -1.03 -0.52 3.47
N ALA A 95 -0.45 -0.13 4.62
CA ALA A 95 0.35 -1.01 5.47
C ALA A 95 -0.47 -2.20 5.96
N PHE A 96 -1.70 -1.96 6.42
CA PHE A 96 -2.61 -3.00 6.88
C PHE A 96 -2.91 -4.03 5.79
N PHE A 97 -3.32 -3.60 4.60
CA PHE A 97 -3.61 -4.53 3.50
C PHE A 97 -2.37 -5.27 3.01
N SER A 98 -1.22 -4.60 2.94
CA SER A 98 0.04 -5.25 2.58
C SER A 98 0.41 -6.31 3.63
N ALA A 99 0.37 -5.97 4.91
CA ALA A 99 0.64 -6.90 6.00
C ALA A 99 -0.32 -8.09 5.95
N TRP A 100 -1.61 -7.86 5.71
CA TRP A 100 -2.59 -8.92 5.57
C TRP A 100 -2.23 -9.86 4.42
N VAL A 101 -2.00 -9.34 3.21
CA VAL A 101 -1.60 -10.16 2.05
C VAL A 101 -0.33 -10.98 2.33
N ALA A 102 0.66 -10.39 3.00
CA ALA A 102 1.88 -11.09 3.40
C ALA A 102 1.60 -12.23 4.38
N VAL A 103 0.77 -11.98 5.40
CA VAL A 103 0.37 -12.98 6.39
C VAL A 103 -0.42 -14.12 5.73
N SER A 104 -1.35 -13.81 4.82
CA SER A 104 -2.09 -14.80 4.05
C SER A 104 -1.16 -15.70 3.25
N GLN A 105 -0.16 -15.11 2.58
CA GLN A 105 0.84 -15.87 1.85
C GLN A 105 1.61 -16.80 2.79
N VAL A 106 2.16 -16.31 3.90
CA VAL A 106 2.93 -17.13 4.87
C VAL A 106 2.11 -18.30 5.42
N ILE A 107 0.85 -18.07 5.78
CA ILE A 107 -0.01 -19.11 6.36
C ILE A 107 -0.39 -20.18 5.33
N TYR A 108 -0.69 -19.79 4.09
CA TYR A 108 -1.33 -20.69 3.12
C TYR A 108 -0.40 -21.19 1.97
N THR A 109 0.84 -20.72 1.83
CA THR A 109 1.77 -21.24 0.80
C THR A 109 2.57 -22.48 1.21
N PHE A 110 2.51 -22.92 2.48
CA PHE A 110 3.32 -24.04 2.98
C PHE A 110 4.82 -23.93 2.58
N GLY A 111 5.37 -22.72 2.59
CA GLY A 111 6.75 -22.43 2.19
C GLY A 111 7.03 -20.93 2.05
N PHE A 112 8.30 -20.54 1.91
CA PHE A 112 8.67 -19.14 1.71
C PHE A 112 8.50 -18.75 0.24
N ASN A 113 7.44 -18.00 -0.07
CA ASN A 113 7.26 -17.39 -1.38
C ASN A 113 7.98 -16.03 -1.42
N PRO A 114 8.90 -15.76 -2.38
CA PRO A 114 9.59 -14.47 -2.51
C PRO A 114 8.64 -13.27 -2.58
N ILE A 115 7.39 -13.47 -3.01
CA ILE A 115 6.37 -12.42 -3.01
C ILE A 115 6.10 -11.85 -1.60
N VAL A 116 6.31 -12.63 -0.54
CA VAL A 116 6.19 -12.19 0.86
C VAL A 116 7.17 -11.07 1.14
N LEU A 117 8.43 -11.18 0.70
CA LEU A 117 9.42 -10.11 0.89
C LEU A 117 9.00 -8.82 0.21
N TYR A 118 8.47 -8.93 -1.01
CA TYR A 118 8.01 -7.77 -1.77
C TYR A 118 6.83 -7.08 -1.08
N VAL A 119 5.88 -7.85 -0.56
CA VAL A 119 4.71 -7.31 0.15
C VAL A 119 5.10 -6.73 1.52
N VAL A 120 6.04 -7.36 2.24
CA VAL A 120 6.59 -6.83 3.49
C VAL A 120 7.36 -5.52 3.26
N ALA A 121 8.08 -5.40 2.14
CA ALA A 121 8.73 -4.15 1.76
C ALA A 121 7.70 -3.01 1.58
N TRP A 122 6.55 -3.28 0.96
CA TRP A 122 5.45 -2.30 0.86
C TRP A 122 4.88 -1.92 2.22
N CYS A 123 4.73 -2.89 3.13
CA CYS A 123 4.34 -2.59 4.51
C CYS A 123 5.33 -1.62 5.17
N GLY A 124 6.64 -1.87 5.05
CA GLY A 124 7.69 -0.99 5.56
C GLY A 124 7.65 0.42 4.98
N VAL A 125 7.47 0.56 3.67
CA VAL A 125 7.32 1.86 2.99
C VAL A 125 6.15 2.65 3.57
N ASN A 126 5.01 2.00 3.76
CA ASN A 126 3.81 2.63 4.29
C ASN A 126 3.91 2.97 5.79
N LEU A 127 4.54 2.11 6.60
CA LEU A 127 4.81 2.41 8.00
C LEU A 127 5.81 3.57 8.17
N PHE A 128 6.79 3.65 7.27
CA PHE A 128 7.68 4.82 7.21
C PHE A 128 6.91 6.09 6.85
N ALA A 129 6.03 6.04 5.84
CA ALA A 129 5.16 7.15 5.48
C ALA A 129 4.25 7.59 6.65
N LEU A 130 3.68 6.64 7.38
CA LEU A 130 2.88 6.87 8.58
C LEU A 130 3.69 7.56 9.67
N SER A 131 4.90 7.07 9.96
CA SER A 131 5.81 7.69 10.93
C SER A 131 6.12 9.15 10.56
N ARG A 132 6.39 9.43 9.27
CA ARG A 132 6.64 10.80 8.78
C ARG A 132 5.41 11.70 8.90
N ALA A 133 4.21 11.17 8.66
CA ALA A 133 2.96 11.92 8.78
C ALA A 133 2.72 12.42 10.22
N PHE A 134 3.09 11.61 11.22
CA PHE A 134 2.93 11.94 12.65
C PHE A 134 4.20 12.43 13.36
N GLY A 135 5.30 12.61 12.62
CA GLY A 135 6.51 13.29 13.10
C GLY A 135 7.56 12.42 13.78
N GLY A 136 7.48 11.10 13.66
CA GLY A 136 8.40 10.15 14.28
C GLY A 136 9.79 10.07 13.62
N LEU A 137 9.89 10.35 12.33
CA LEU A 137 11.15 10.36 11.56
C LEU A 137 11.06 11.48 10.50
N ARG A 138 12.06 12.37 10.41
CA ARG A 138 12.16 13.43 9.40
C ARG A 138 13.36 13.22 8.51
#